data_AF-I4YAS7-F1
#
_entry.id   AF-I4YAS7-F1
#
_cell.length_a   1.000
_cell.length_b   1.000
_cell.length_c   1.000
_cell.angle_alpha   90.00
_cell.angle_beta   90.00
_cell.angle_gamma   90.00
#
_symmetry.space_group_name_H-M   'P 1'
#
loop_
_entity.id
_entity.type
_entity.pdbx_description
1 polymer ?
#
loop_
_entity_poly.entity_id
_entity_poly.type
_entity_poly.pdbx_seq_one_letter_code
_entity_poly.pdbx_strand_id
1 'polypeptide(L)'
;MKTIPQELKNLEPFLARARELKDVEPAISYWCKFYVLQNALDKKPGKHCEEFLLNLMGELEESKSQLSGNDDLKDLVIDEDAANAYIENFALRVFIKADDLDRAGTLNKTVAQTFLASSYFLSLLTLFKNPPGDLQQKIKYARFKTTQIMNSLKNPPPPASASPRASTSALTSPQLGTAGLSNAPSPKAAISGLPSVPSPKVGSVGLPSVPSPKIGTAGLPPHMASPKPSPKHGTVGLPSPKQSPHPSLPSSPRFRSNSSLSQHLPSPKAMTSMLPTEEPQGIDPTIVIKAQKHAKWAISALNYEDKDTAINQLQLALESLTGT
;
A
#
# COMPACT_ATOMS: atom_id res chain seq x y z
N MET A 1 -19.37 -18.75 -10.03
CA MET A 1 -20.01 -17.59 -9.36
C MET A 1 -21.08 -17.02 -10.27
N LYS A 2 -22.30 -16.85 -9.74
CA LYS A 2 -23.41 -16.14 -10.40
C LYS A 2 -23.04 -14.67 -10.65
N THR A 3 -23.73 -14.03 -11.60
CA THR A 3 -23.61 -12.60 -11.91
C THR A 3 -23.73 -11.75 -10.66
N ILE A 4 -22.81 -10.80 -10.47
CA ILE A 4 -22.79 -9.92 -9.30
C ILE A 4 -24.05 -9.04 -9.33
N PRO A 5 -24.81 -8.94 -8.23
CA PRO A 5 -25.95 -8.04 -8.14
C PRO A 5 -25.56 -6.60 -8.43
N GLN A 6 -26.42 -5.84 -9.14
CA GLN A 6 -26.12 -4.47 -9.54
C GLN A 6 -25.80 -3.55 -8.34
N GLU A 7 -26.39 -3.84 -7.18
CA GLU A 7 -26.15 -3.16 -5.89
C GLU A 7 -24.68 -3.28 -5.42
N LEU A 8 -23.97 -4.35 -5.82
CA LEU A 8 -22.59 -4.64 -5.42
C LEU A 8 -21.57 -4.38 -6.52
N LYS A 9 -21.95 -3.71 -7.62
CA LYS A 9 -21.05 -3.44 -8.76
C LYS A 9 -19.76 -2.72 -8.35
N ASN A 10 -19.82 -1.86 -7.33
CA ASN A 10 -18.65 -1.16 -6.81
C ASN A 10 -17.63 -2.08 -6.11
N LEU A 11 -18.05 -3.29 -5.74
CA LEU A 11 -17.23 -4.31 -5.06
C LEU A 11 -16.69 -5.37 -6.04
N GLU A 12 -17.17 -5.38 -7.28
CA GLU A 12 -16.70 -6.28 -8.34
C GLU A 12 -15.17 -6.31 -8.51
N PRO A 13 -14.45 -5.16 -8.43
CA PRO A 13 -12.99 -5.18 -8.53
C PRO A 13 -12.29 -6.02 -7.45
N PHE A 14 -12.85 -6.07 -6.23
CA PHE A 14 -12.30 -6.90 -5.15
C PHE A 14 -12.51 -8.39 -5.41
N LEU A 15 -13.67 -8.77 -5.94
CA LEU A 15 -13.94 -10.15 -6.35
C LEU A 15 -13.07 -10.58 -7.53
N ALA A 16 -12.81 -9.69 -8.48
CA ALA A 16 -11.87 -9.96 -9.57
C ALA A 16 -10.47 -10.25 -9.02
N ARG A 17 -9.95 -9.41 -8.10
CA ARG A 17 -8.68 -9.64 -7.41
C ARG A 17 -8.67 -10.95 -6.63
N ALA A 18 -9.75 -11.30 -5.94
CA ALA A 18 -9.84 -12.56 -5.21
C ALA A 18 -9.68 -13.78 -6.13
N ARG A 19 -10.28 -13.74 -7.33
CA ARG A 19 -10.15 -14.84 -8.30
C ARG A 19 -8.74 -14.95 -8.86
N GLU A 20 -8.13 -13.81 -9.20
CA GLU A 20 -6.74 -13.77 -9.69
C GLU A 20 -5.73 -14.30 -8.68
N LEU A 21 -5.99 -14.08 -7.38
CA LEU A 21 -5.08 -14.47 -6.30
C LEU A 21 -5.40 -15.82 -5.65
N LYS A 22 -6.46 -16.52 -6.09
CA LYS A 22 -6.95 -17.72 -5.40
C LYS A 22 -5.87 -18.78 -5.20
N ASP A 23 -5.07 -19.03 -6.22
CA ASP A 23 -4.08 -20.12 -6.19
C ASP A 23 -2.70 -19.67 -5.69
N VAL A 24 -2.35 -18.39 -5.88
CA VAL A 24 -1.02 -17.84 -5.52
C VAL A 24 -0.97 -17.20 -4.14
N GLU A 25 -2.06 -16.57 -3.70
CA GLU A 25 -2.15 -15.80 -2.46
C GLU A 25 -3.54 -16.07 -1.83
N PRO A 26 -3.82 -17.32 -1.40
CA PRO A 26 -5.16 -17.73 -0.96
C PRO A 26 -5.64 -16.95 0.27
N ALA A 27 -4.73 -16.52 1.14
CA ALA A 27 -5.05 -15.65 2.27
C ALA A 27 -5.57 -14.27 1.79
N ILE A 28 -4.89 -13.63 0.83
CA ILE A 28 -5.37 -12.34 0.27
C ILE A 28 -6.70 -12.52 -0.46
N SER A 29 -6.87 -13.64 -1.17
CA SER A 29 -8.12 -13.98 -1.84
C SER A 29 -9.29 -14.07 -0.84
N TYR A 30 -9.09 -14.75 0.29
CA TYR A 30 -10.05 -14.80 1.40
C TYR A 30 -10.42 -13.39 1.90
N TRP A 31 -9.43 -12.54 2.20
CA TRP A 31 -9.68 -11.19 2.71
C TRP A 31 -10.36 -10.26 1.71
N CYS A 32 -10.10 -10.43 0.41
CA CYS A 32 -10.85 -9.73 -0.65
C CYS A 32 -12.33 -10.13 -0.65
N LYS A 33 -12.66 -11.42 -0.53
CA LYS A 33 -14.04 -11.90 -0.42
C LYS A 33 -14.70 -11.42 0.88
N PHE A 34 -13.98 -11.46 2.00
CA PHE A 34 -14.46 -11.01 3.30
C PHE A 34 -14.78 -9.51 3.30
N TYR A 35 -13.93 -8.70 2.67
CA TYR A 35 -14.19 -7.27 2.47
C TYR A 35 -15.50 -7.03 1.73
N VAL A 36 -15.75 -7.79 0.66
CA VAL A 36 -16.98 -7.69 -0.14
C VAL A 36 -18.20 -8.06 0.71
N LEU A 37 -18.13 -9.16 1.46
CA LEU A 37 -19.21 -9.61 2.34
C LEU A 37 -19.55 -8.53 3.39
N GLN A 38 -18.54 -8.02 4.12
CA GLN A 38 -18.75 -7.00 5.14
C GLN A 38 -19.40 -5.72 4.56
N ASN A 39 -18.84 -5.21 3.46
CA ASN A 39 -19.37 -4.01 2.80
C ASN A 39 -20.77 -4.22 2.20
N ALA A 40 -21.09 -5.44 1.77
CA ALA A 40 -22.42 -5.77 1.28
C ALA A 40 -23.45 -5.82 2.42
N LEU A 41 -23.09 -6.42 3.55
CA LEU A 41 -23.95 -6.48 4.75
C LEU A 41 -24.22 -5.09 5.34
N ASP A 42 -23.20 -4.21 5.36
CA ASP A 42 -23.35 -2.83 5.84
C ASP A 42 -24.36 -2.02 5.01
N LYS A 43 -24.55 -2.39 3.73
CA LYS A 43 -25.49 -1.74 2.81
C LYS A 43 -26.93 -2.24 2.90
N LYS A 44 -27.22 -3.20 3.78
CA LYS A 44 -28.53 -3.88 3.90
C LYS A 44 -28.97 -4.47 2.55
N PRO A 45 -28.43 -5.65 2.18
CA PRO A 45 -28.66 -6.26 0.88
C PRO A 45 -30.15 -6.53 0.61
N GLY A 46 -30.62 -6.25 -0.60
CA GLY A 46 -31.98 -6.66 -1.01
C GLY A 46 -32.09 -8.17 -1.20
N LYS A 47 -33.32 -8.70 -1.32
CA LYS A 47 -33.61 -10.14 -1.49
C LYS A 47 -32.83 -10.82 -2.63
N HIS A 48 -32.50 -10.09 -3.70
CA HIS A 48 -31.74 -10.63 -4.83
C HIS A 48 -30.24 -10.79 -4.53
N CYS A 49 -29.74 -10.08 -3.52
CA CYS A 49 -28.35 -10.12 -3.07
C CYS A 49 -28.12 -11.19 -2.01
N GLU A 50 -29.16 -11.59 -1.27
CA GLU A 50 -29.09 -12.64 -0.23
C GLU A 50 -28.55 -13.97 -0.75
N GLU A 51 -29.03 -14.47 -1.90
CA GLU A 51 -28.53 -15.73 -2.47
C GLU A 51 -27.04 -15.65 -2.83
N PHE A 52 -26.60 -14.50 -3.36
CA PHE A 52 -25.20 -14.26 -3.67
C PHE A 52 -24.34 -14.25 -2.39
N LEU A 53 -24.81 -13.60 -1.33
CA LEU A 53 -24.09 -13.52 -0.05
C LEU A 53 -24.03 -14.86 0.67
N LEU A 54 -25.09 -15.67 0.61
CA LEU A 54 -25.08 -17.04 1.14
C LEU A 54 -24.02 -17.89 0.44
N ASN A 55 -23.95 -17.83 -0.90
CA ASN A 55 -22.90 -18.53 -1.64
C ASN A 55 -21.49 -17.98 -1.31
N LEU A 56 -21.34 -16.66 -1.20
CA LEU A 56 -20.06 -16.04 -0.85
C LEU A 56 -19.59 -16.45 0.56
N MET A 57 -20.52 -16.58 1.51
CA MET A 57 -20.24 -17.04 2.86
C MET A 57 -19.80 -18.51 2.87
N GLY A 58 -20.49 -19.38 2.11
CA GLY A 58 -20.05 -20.78 1.96
C GLY A 58 -18.64 -20.90 1.36
N GLU A 59 -18.31 -20.08 0.34
CA GLU A 59 -16.95 -20.04 -0.20
C GLU A 59 -15.91 -19.51 0.80
N LEU A 60 -16.29 -18.56 1.67
CA LEU A 60 -15.42 -18.04 2.72
C LEU A 60 -15.16 -19.09 3.81
N GLU A 61 -16.19 -19.85 4.19
CA GLU A 61 -16.08 -20.96 5.14
C GLU A 61 -15.16 -22.06 4.60
N GLU A 62 -15.33 -22.45 3.34
CA GLU A 62 -14.47 -23.41 2.67
C GLU A 62 -13.02 -22.91 2.60
N SER A 63 -12.82 -21.66 2.16
CA SER A 63 -11.48 -21.06 2.07
C SER A 63 -10.82 -20.96 3.44
N LYS A 64 -11.57 -20.61 4.48
CA LYS A 64 -11.07 -20.54 5.86
C LYS A 64 -10.68 -21.92 6.37
N SER A 65 -11.49 -22.95 6.10
CA SER A 65 -11.16 -24.32 6.49
C SER A 65 -9.87 -24.80 5.82
N GLN A 66 -9.74 -24.57 4.51
CA GLN A 66 -8.52 -24.90 3.74
C GLN A 66 -7.29 -24.15 4.28
N LEU A 67 -7.41 -22.85 4.54
CA LEU A 67 -6.31 -22.03 5.08
C LEU A 67 -5.94 -22.42 6.51
N SER A 68 -6.92 -22.77 7.35
CA SER A 68 -6.67 -23.21 8.72
C SER A 68 -6.01 -24.59 8.83
N GLY A 69 -6.17 -25.42 7.80
CA GLY A 69 -5.46 -26.71 7.68
C GLY A 69 -4.01 -26.59 7.22
N ASN A 70 -3.59 -25.40 6.77
CA ASN A 70 -2.22 -25.11 6.39
C ASN A 70 -1.50 -24.40 7.55
N ASP A 71 -0.45 -25.03 8.09
CA ASP A 71 0.28 -24.51 9.24
C ASP A 71 0.91 -23.13 9.03
N ASP A 72 1.27 -22.78 7.79
CA ASP A 72 1.90 -21.49 7.46
C ASP A 72 0.89 -20.35 7.30
N LEU A 73 -0.35 -20.68 6.90
CA LEU A 73 -1.37 -19.68 6.55
C LEU A 73 -2.50 -19.59 7.58
N LYS A 74 -2.60 -20.52 8.53
CA LYS A 74 -3.69 -20.55 9.54
C LYS A 74 -3.78 -19.26 10.35
N ASP A 75 -2.63 -18.69 10.73
CA ASP A 75 -2.58 -17.48 11.55
C ASP A 75 -3.17 -16.28 10.79
N LEU A 76 -3.11 -16.28 9.45
CA LEU A 76 -3.63 -15.21 8.59
C LEU A 76 -5.16 -15.18 8.49
N VAL A 77 -5.87 -16.17 9.02
CA VAL A 77 -7.35 -16.22 9.06
C VAL A 77 -7.92 -16.36 10.47
N ILE A 78 -7.07 -16.63 11.46
CA ILE A 78 -7.46 -16.78 12.88
C ILE A 78 -7.08 -15.51 13.67
N ASP A 79 -5.90 -14.95 13.42
CA ASP A 79 -5.39 -13.77 14.12
C ASP A 79 -5.50 -12.53 13.23
N GLU A 80 -6.32 -11.57 13.66
CA GLU A 80 -6.51 -10.29 12.96
C GLU A 80 -5.21 -9.48 12.86
N ASP A 81 -4.33 -9.53 13.87
CA ASP A 81 -3.07 -8.77 13.86
C ASP A 81 -2.07 -9.37 12.87
N ALA A 82 -1.99 -10.70 12.80
CA ALA A 82 -1.18 -11.41 11.82
C ALA A 82 -1.69 -11.16 10.40
N ALA A 83 -3.00 -11.24 10.18
CA ALA A 83 -3.65 -10.94 8.91
C ALA A 83 -3.39 -9.50 8.46
N ASN A 84 -3.57 -8.53 9.36
CA ASN A 84 -3.34 -7.10 9.09
C ASN A 84 -1.91 -6.85 8.62
N ALA A 85 -0.91 -7.37 9.35
CA ALA A 85 0.49 -7.22 8.97
C ALA A 85 0.82 -7.88 7.62
N TYR A 86 0.25 -9.06 7.35
CA TYR A 86 0.44 -9.76 6.09
C TYR A 86 -0.12 -8.98 4.90
N ILE A 87 -1.37 -8.53 5.01
CA ILE A 87 -2.05 -7.76 3.98
C ILE A 87 -1.34 -6.43 3.76
N GLU A 88 -0.85 -5.79 4.83
CA GLU A 88 -0.10 -4.53 4.73
C GLU A 88 1.18 -4.72 3.92
N ASN A 89 2.01 -5.71 4.26
CA ASN A 89 3.21 -6.03 3.51
C ASN A 89 2.90 -6.36 2.05
N PHE A 90 1.87 -7.16 1.79
CA PHE A 90 1.43 -7.49 0.44
C PHE A 90 1.03 -6.24 -0.35
N ALA A 91 0.17 -5.40 0.23
CA ALA A 91 -0.31 -4.17 -0.40
C ALA A 91 0.84 -3.18 -0.68
N LEU A 92 1.79 -3.06 0.25
CA LEU A 92 2.98 -2.22 0.09
C LEU A 92 3.90 -2.73 -1.01
N ARG A 93 4.13 -4.06 -1.13
CA ARG A 93 4.91 -4.63 -2.24
C ARG A 93 4.30 -4.27 -3.60
N VAL A 94 2.98 -4.40 -3.75
CA VAL A 94 2.28 -4.03 -4.99
C VAL A 94 2.36 -2.52 -5.25
N PHE A 95 2.23 -1.70 -4.21
CA PHE A 95 2.34 -0.24 -4.31
C PHE A 95 3.74 0.21 -4.73
N ILE A 96 4.79 -0.29 -4.08
CA ILE A 96 6.19 0.04 -4.37
C ILE A 96 6.54 -0.40 -5.79
N LYS A 97 6.13 -1.61 -6.19
CA LYS A 97 6.30 -2.08 -7.56
C LYS A 97 5.66 -1.14 -8.59
N ALA A 98 4.49 -0.57 -8.30
CA ALA A 98 3.86 0.40 -9.18
C ALA A 98 4.64 1.74 -9.23
N ASP A 99 5.17 2.20 -8.09
CA ASP A 99 5.99 3.41 -8.00
C ASP A 99 7.31 3.27 -8.75
N ASP A 100 7.99 2.14 -8.62
CA ASP A 100 9.24 1.85 -9.34
C ASP A 100 9.03 1.83 -10.86
N LEU A 101 7.93 1.22 -11.32
CA LEU A 101 7.57 1.20 -12.73
C LEU A 101 7.22 2.60 -13.28
N ASP A 102 6.57 3.45 -12.48
CA ASP A 102 6.27 4.83 -12.84
C ASP A 102 7.55 5.67 -12.92
N ARG A 103 8.47 5.52 -11.95
CA ARG A 103 9.78 6.18 -11.93
C ARG A 103 10.69 5.77 -13.07
N ALA A 104 10.58 4.53 -13.53
CA ALA A 104 11.29 4.04 -14.72
C ALA A 104 10.83 4.74 -16.02
N GLY A 105 9.85 5.65 -15.98
CA GLY A 105 9.39 6.43 -17.13
C GLY A 105 8.54 5.63 -18.11
N THR A 106 8.15 4.41 -17.73
CA THR A 106 7.34 3.52 -18.57
C THR A 106 5.86 3.74 -18.26
N LEU A 107 5.28 4.80 -18.84
CA LEU A 107 3.84 5.06 -18.71
C LEU A 107 3.05 4.04 -19.53
N ASN A 108 2.69 2.94 -18.90
CA ASN A 108 1.91 1.86 -19.49
C ASN A 108 0.60 1.63 -18.74
N LYS A 109 -0.40 1.07 -19.44
CA LYS A 109 -1.69 0.67 -18.83
C LYS A 109 -1.48 -0.28 -17.64
N THR A 110 -0.46 -1.12 -17.70
CA THR A 110 -0.04 -2.02 -16.61
C THR A 110 0.28 -1.25 -15.34
N VAL A 111 1.06 -0.16 -15.40
CA VAL A 111 1.43 0.64 -14.22
C VAL A 111 0.18 1.25 -13.56
N ALA A 112 -0.72 1.80 -14.36
CA ALA A 112 -2.00 2.30 -13.86
C ALA A 112 -2.84 1.19 -13.20
N GLN A 113 -2.91 0.01 -13.81
CA GLN A 113 -3.61 -1.14 -13.25
C GLN A 113 -2.97 -1.67 -11.97
N THR A 114 -1.64 -1.63 -11.85
CA THR A 114 -0.92 -2.02 -10.63
C THR A 114 -1.16 -1.02 -9.50
N PHE A 115 -1.13 0.29 -9.77
CA PHE A 115 -1.56 1.29 -8.78
C PHE A 115 -3.00 1.08 -8.35
N LEU A 116 -3.91 0.82 -9.29
CA LEU A 116 -5.32 0.56 -8.98
C LEU A 116 -5.47 -0.68 -8.09
N ALA A 117 -4.75 -1.76 -8.42
CA ALA A 117 -4.69 -2.99 -7.61
C ALA A 117 -4.22 -2.70 -6.18
N SER A 118 -3.11 -1.97 -6.03
CA SER A 118 -2.57 -1.60 -4.73
C SER A 118 -3.60 -0.84 -3.87
N SER A 119 -4.40 0.03 -4.49
CA SER A 119 -5.45 0.77 -3.76
C SER A 119 -6.55 -0.15 -3.22
N TYR A 120 -6.87 -1.25 -3.91
CA TYR A 120 -7.84 -2.23 -3.42
C TYR A 120 -7.26 -3.05 -2.27
N PHE A 121 -6.02 -3.51 -2.36
CA PHE A 121 -5.36 -4.24 -1.28
C PHE A 121 -5.16 -3.38 -0.03
N LEU A 122 -4.76 -2.12 -0.19
CA LEU A 122 -4.72 -1.16 0.92
C LEU A 122 -6.11 -0.95 1.52
N SER A 123 -7.18 -0.94 0.71
CA SER A 123 -8.54 -0.80 1.23
C SER A 123 -8.96 -1.98 2.12
N LEU A 124 -8.37 -3.18 1.98
CA LEU A 124 -8.64 -4.31 2.88
C LEU A 124 -8.24 -3.98 4.32
N LEU A 125 -7.22 -3.14 4.51
CA LEU A 125 -6.72 -2.78 5.84
C LEU A 125 -7.74 -1.98 6.65
N THR A 126 -8.80 -1.45 6.03
CA THR A 126 -9.89 -0.77 6.73
C THR A 126 -10.83 -1.73 7.48
N LEU A 127 -10.69 -3.05 7.28
CA LEU A 127 -11.44 -4.05 8.04
C LEU A 127 -10.91 -4.19 9.48
N PHE A 128 -9.63 -3.90 9.69
CA PHE A 128 -8.97 -4.08 10.97
C PHE A 128 -9.13 -2.85 11.85
N LYS A 129 -9.13 -3.07 13.17
CA LYS A 129 -9.33 -2.00 14.17
C LYS A 129 -8.17 -1.03 14.26
N ASN A 130 -6.98 -1.42 13.81
CA ASN A 130 -5.75 -0.62 13.87
C ASN A 130 -5.06 -0.54 12.50
N PRO A 131 -5.61 0.23 11.54
CA PRO A 131 -4.97 0.45 10.25
C PRO A 131 -3.74 1.36 10.40
N PRO A 132 -2.78 1.29 9.45
CA PRO A 132 -1.63 2.18 9.46
C PRO A 132 -2.05 3.66 9.29
N GLY A 133 -1.36 4.56 10.00
CA GLY A 133 -1.74 5.98 10.07
C GLY A 133 -1.72 6.72 8.73
N ASP A 134 -0.92 6.26 7.77
CA ASP A 134 -0.81 6.84 6.43
C ASP A 134 -1.67 6.12 5.36
N LEU A 135 -2.52 5.17 5.77
CA LEU A 135 -3.32 4.32 4.88
C LEU A 135 -4.14 5.13 3.87
N GLN A 136 -4.95 6.08 4.37
CA GLN A 136 -5.84 6.88 3.53
C GLN A 136 -5.06 7.74 2.52
N GLN A 137 -3.87 8.22 2.92
CA GLN A 137 -2.99 8.97 2.04
C GLN A 137 -2.47 8.07 0.90
N LYS A 138 -2.02 6.84 1.20
CA LYS A 138 -1.56 5.89 0.18
C LYS A 138 -2.69 5.48 -0.78
N ILE A 139 -3.88 5.19 -0.26
CA ILE A 139 -5.05 4.85 -1.10
C ILE A 139 -5.38 6.01 -2.05
N LYS A 140 -5.43 7.24 -1.54
CA LYS A 140 -5.72 8.43 -2.34
C LYS A 140 -4.65 8.66 -3.41
N TYR A 141 -3.38 8.52 -3.03
CA TYR A 141 -2.25 8.64 -3.96
C TYR A 141 -2.34 7.61 -5.09
N ALA A 142 -2.53 6.32 -4.77
CA ALA A 142 -2.62 5.25 -5.76
C ALA A 142 -3.78 5.47 -6.76
N ARG A 143 -4.96 5.88 -6.27
CA ARG A 143 -6.12 6.20 -7.12
C ARG A 143 -5.88 7.43 -7.99
N PHE A 144 -5.25 8.46 -7.43
CA PHE A 144 -4.89 9.66 -8.18
C PHE A 144 -3.89 9.34 -9.30
N LYS A 145 -2.81 8.61 -8.99
CA LYS A 145 -1.81 8.16 -9.96
C LYS A 145 -2.40 7.31 -11.06
N THR A 146 -3.28 6.35 -10.72
CA THR A 146 -4.03 5.57 -11.71
C THR A 146 -4.74 6.49 -12.72
N THR A 147 -5.51 7.45 -12.21
CA THR A 147 -6.28 8.40 -13.04
C THR A 147 -5.37 9.27 -13.89
N GLN A 148 -4.28 9.78 -13.31
CA GLN A 148 -3.27 10.57 -14.02
C GLN A 148 -2.68 9.78 -15.20
N ILE A 149 -2.16 8.58 -14.94
CA ILE A 149 -1.52 7.74 -15.97
C ILE A 149 -2.53 7.35 -17.05
N MET A 150 -3.75 6.93 -16.68
CA MET A 150 -4.79 6.58 -17.66
C MET A 150 -5.21 7.77 -18.54
N ASN A 151 -5.24 8.98 -17.98
CA ASN A 151 -5.56 10.19 -18.76
C ASN A 151 -4.42 10.55 -19.72
N SER A 152 -3.17 10.46 -19.28
CA SER A 152 -2.00 10.66 -20.13
C SER A 152 -1.91 9.65 -21.28
N LEU A 153 -2.40 8.42 -21.06
CA LEU A 153 -2.47 7.39 -22.11
C LEU A 153 -3.60 7.61 -23.12
N LYS A 154 -4.75 8.12 -22.66
CA LYS A 154 -5.90 8.39 -23.54
C LYS A 154 -5.73 9.67 -24.35
N ASN A 155 -5.12 10.68 -23.74
CA ASN A 155 -4.86 11.98 -24.34
C ASN A 155 -3.35 12.24 -24.30
N PRO A 156 -2.56 11.58 -25.16
CA PRO A 156 -1.14 11.86 -25.23
C PRO A 156 -0.95 13.35 -25.56
N PRO A 157 0.00 14.04 -24.89
CA PRO A 157 0.27 15.44 -25.21
C PRO A 157 0.60 15.55 -26.70
N PRO A 158 0.13 16.61 -27.39
CA PRO A 158 0.38 16.79 -28.82
C PRO A 158 1.90 16.74 -29.09
N PRO A 159 2.34 16.08 -30.18
CA PRO A 159 3.75 16.01 -30.52
C PRO A 159 4.28 17.44 -30.64
N ALA A 160 5.32 17.75 -29.87
CA ALA A 160 5.86 19.08 -29.75
C ALA A 160 6.12 19.69 -31.13
N SER A 161 5.33 20.72 -31.50
CA SER A 161 5.73 21.65 -32.55
C SER A 161 7.08 22.23 -32.13
N ALA A 162 8.08 22.07 -32.99
CA ALA A 162 9.42 22.54 -32.78
C ALA A 162 9.42 24.06 -32.52
N SER A 163 9.56 24.49 -31.26
CA SER A 163 10.02 25.82 -30.87
C SER A 163 10.39 25.89 -29.37
N PRO A 164 11.33 26.78 -28.99
CA PRO A 164 12.34 26.47 -27.99
C PRO A 164 11.89 26.71 -26.54
N ARG A 165 12.17 25.71 -25.70
CA ARG A 165 12.49 25.76 -24.27
C ARG A 165 11.92 26.98 -23.49
N ALA A 166 10.71 26.82 -22.96
CA ALA A 166 10.33 27.45 -21.70
C ALA A 166 10.25 26.37 -20.63
N SER A 167 11.32 26.24 -19.85
CA SER A 167 11.30 25.52 -18.59
C SER A 167 10.34 26.23 -17.63
N THR A 168 9.25 25.58 -17.22
CA THR A 168 8.58 25.91 -15.96
C THR A 168 8.63 24.68 -15.06
N SER A 169 9.65 24.68 -14.20
CA SER A 169 9.70 23.87 -12.99
C SER A 169 8.53 24.18 -12.05
N ALA A 170 7.99 23.14 -11.41
CA ALA A 170 7.72 23.01 -9.96
C ALA A 170 6.58 21.99 -9.76
N LEU A 171 6.85 20.73 -9.40
CA LEU A 171 7.11 20.24 -8.03
C LEU A 171 6.03 20.65 -7.01
N THR A 172 5.21 19.68 -6.60
CA THR A 172 4.76 19.60 -5.21
C THR A 172 5.03 18.18 -4.70
N SER A 173 6.18 18.02 -4.06
CA SER A 173 6.45 16.97 -3.09
C SER A 173 6.62 17.69 -1.75
N PRO A 174 5.99 17.24 -0.65
CA PRO A 174 6.31 17.77 0.67
C PRO A 174 7.62 17.15 1.14
N GLN A 175 8.70 17.95 1.21
CA GLN A 175 9.91 17.57 1.93
C GLN A 175 10.20 18.59 3.03
N LEU A 176 10.32 18.06 4.26
CA LEU A 176 10.68 18.74 5.50
C LEU A 176 12.05 19.40 5.39
N GLY A 177 12.17 20.61 5.96
CA GLY A 177 13.34 21.47 5.82
C GLY A 177 14.51 21.10 6.73
N THR A 178 15.72 21.34 6.23
CA THR A 178 16.92 21.68 7.02
C THR A 178 17.83 22.56 6.14
N ALA A 179 18.32 23.65 6.72
CA ALA A 179 19.08 24.69 6.08
C ALA A 179 20.59 24.35 6.03
N GLY A 180 21.31 24.86 5.02
CA GLY A 180 22.76 25.06 5.13
C GLY A 180 23.61 24.88 3.87
N LEU A 181 23.67 25.94 3.03
CA LEU A 181 24.88 26.53 2.42
C LEU A 181 25.76 25.76 1.38
N SER A 182 25.84 26.38 0.19
CA SER A 182 27.04 26.68 -0.62
C SER A 182 27.41 25.84 -1.87
N ASN A 183 27.19 26.50 -3.04
CA ASN A 183 28.04 26.67 -4.24
C ASN A 183 28.48 25.51 -5.19
N ALA A 184 27.87 25.53 -6.40
CA ALA A 184 28.45 25.53 -7.78
C ALA A 184 29.30 24.34 -8.33
N PRO A 185 29.54 24.24 -9.66
CA PRO A 185 28.62 24.15 -10.80
C PRO A 185 28.86 22.91 -11.72
N SER A 186 27.92 22.63 -12.64
CA SER A 186 27.96 21.56 -13.66
C SER A 186 29.08 21.68 -14.70
N PRO A 187 29.33 20.59 -15.46
CA PRO A 187 29.59 20.70 -16.89
C PRO A 187 28.62 19.89 -17.75
N LYS A 188 28.29 20.47 -18.91
CA LYS A 188 27.52 19.88 -20.01
C LYS A 188 28.40 18.90 -20.81
N ALA A 189 27.81 17.82 -21.31
CA ALA A 189 28.29 17.16 -22.53
C ALA A 189 27.08 16.61 -23.29
N ALA A 190 26.92 17.08 -24.52
CA ALA A 190 25.98 16.61 -25.50
C ALA A 190 26.62 15.47 -26.30
N ILE A 191 25.87 14.41 -26.61
CA ILE A 191 26.15 13.55 -27.75
C ILE A 191 24.84 13.14 -28.44
N SER A 192 24.80 13.49 -29.73
CA SER A 192 23.79 13.15 -30.73
C SER A 192 23.97 11.72 -31.23
N GLY A 193 22.90 11.07 -31.67
CA GLY A 193 22.99 9.89 -32.54
C GLY A 193 21.77 8.97 -32.51
N LEU A 194 20.79 9.22 -33.38
CA LEU A 194 19.69 8.31 -33.71
C LEU A 194 19.83 7.90 -35.19
N PRO A 195 19.62 6.62 -35.57
CA PRO A 195 19.23 6.25 -36.92
C PRO A 195 17.71 5.94 -37.01
N SER A 196 17.08 6.53 -38.04
CA SER A 196 15.67 6.36 -38.44
C SER A 196 15.44 5.10 -39.28
N VAL A 197 14.31 4.39 -39.07
CA VAL A 197 13.71 3.40 -39.99
C VAL A 197 12.15 3.45 -39.84
N PRO A 198 11.33 3.19 -40.89
CA PRO A 198 10.03 3.84 -41.09
C PRO A 198 8.78 3.01 -40.73
N SER A 199 7.67 3.70 -40.46
CA SER A 199 6.31 3.14 -40.26
C SER A 199 5.53 2.95 -41.57
N PRO A 200 4.66 1.92 -41.68
CA PRO A 200 3.71 1.77 -42.76
C PRO A 200 2.33 2.43 -42.47
N LYS A 201 1.65 2.85 -43.55
CA LYS A 201 0.32 3.48 -43.59
C LYS A 201 -0.83 2.47 -43.48
N VAL A 202 -1.84 2.77 -42.66
CA VAL A 202 -3.27 2.39 -42.78
C VAL A 202 -4.02 3.40 -41.88
N GLY A 203 -5.20 3.98 -42.13
CA GLY A 203 -6.28 3.86 -43.09
C GLY A 203 -7.47 4.56 -42.40
N SER A 204 -8.10 5.52 -43.08
CA SER A 204 -9.15 6.40 -42.55
C SER A 204 -10.49 5.67 -42.42
N VAL A 205 -11.17 5.78 -41.28
CA VAL A 205 -12.63 5.58 -41.17
C VAL A 205 -13.20 6.53 -40.10
N GLY A 206 -14.24 7.28 -40.49
CA GLY A 206 -14.74 8.48 -39.82
C GLY A 206 -15.68 8.26 -38.63
N LEU A 207 -15.78 9.31 -37.80
CA LEU A 207 -16.81 9.51 -36.79
C LEU A 207 -18.08 10.14 -37.40
N PRO A 208 -19.28 9.80 -36.91
CA PRO A 208 -20.43 10.68 -36.98
C PRO A 208 -20.49 11.64 -35.77
N SER A 209 -20.82 12.88 -36.10
CA SER A 209 -20.96 14.07 -35.25
C SER A 209 -22.36 14.16 -34.60
N VAL A 210 -22.45 14.59 -33.34
CA VAL A 210 -23.72 15.01 -32.68
C VAL A 210 -23.46 16.21 -31.75
N PRO A 211 -24.37 17.20 -31.64
CA PRO A 211 -24.04 18.59 -31.33
C PRO A 211 -24.24 19.01 -29.87
N SER A 212 -23.54 20.08 -29.48
CA SER A 212 -23.64 20.79 -28.19
C SER A 212 -24.95 21.56 -28.01
N PRO A 213 -25.47 21.68 -26.77
CA PRO A 213 -26.39 22.76 -26.41
C PRO A 213 -25.70 23.90 -25.64
N LYS A 214 -26.22 25.10 -25.86
CA LYS A 214 -25.73 26.41 -25.43
C LYS A 214 -26.15 26.78 -24.00
N ILE A 215 -25.36 27.72 -23.49
CA ILE A 215 -25.48 28.59 -22.31
C ILE A 215 -26.88 29.21 -22.13
N GLY A 216 -27.33 29.25 -20.87
CA GLY A 216 -28.40 30.12 -20.37
C GLY A 216 -28.03 30.64 -18.98
N THR A 217 -27.83 31.95 -18.89
CA THR A 217 -27.62 32.75 -17.67
C THR A 217 -28.93 33.07 -16.96
N ALA A 218 -28.99 32.96 -15.63
CA ALA A 218 -29.61 33.91 -14.67
C ALA A 218 -30.00 33.21 -13.36
N GLY A 219 -29.71 33.84 -12.22
CA GLY A 219 -30.40 33.58 -10.95
C GLY A 219 -29.50 33.36 -9.73
N LEU A 220 -29.09 34.45 -9.07
CA LEU A 220 -28.63 34.46 -7.67
C LEU A 220 -29.81 34.21 -6.71
N PRO A 221 -29.56 33.58 -5.55
CA PRO A 221 -30.02 34.19 -4.29
C PRO A 221 -28.97 34.11 -3.14
N PRO A 222 -29.23 34.76 -1.98
CA PRO A 222 -28.19 35.44 -1.21
C PRO A 222 -27.68 34.72 0.06
N HIS A 223 -26.43 35.07 0.36
CA HIS A 223 -25.74 35.22 1.66
C HIS A 223 -26.48 34.79 2.94
N MET A 224 -25.93 33.79 3.64
CA MET A 224 -26.33 33.40 5.00
C MET A 224 -25.16 33.58 5.98
N ALA A 225 -25.51 34.10 7.15
CA ALA A 225 -24.66 34.76 8.12
C ALA A 225 -23.75 33.84 8.96
N SER A 226 -22.58 34.37 9.32
CA SER A 226 -21.74 33.90 10.43
C SER A 226 -22.22 34.48 11.76
N PRO A 227 -22.14 33.73 12.88
CA PRO A 227 -22.07 34.33 14.21
C PRO A 227 -20.69 34.18 14.85
N LYS A 228 -20.23 35.30 15.40
CA LYS A 228 -19.08 35.47 16.31
C LYS A 228 -19.49 35.09 17.75
N PRO A 229 -18.52 34.75 18.63
CA PRO A 229 -18.63 35.16 20.03
C PRO A 229 -17.48 36.08 20.49
N SER A 230 -17.84 36.95 21.44
CA SER A 230 -17.05 38.02 22.08
C SER A 230 -16.46 37.57 23.45
N PRO A 231 -15.60 38.39 24.10
CA PRO A 231 -14.57 37.96 25.06
C PRO A 231 -14.92 38.23 26.53
N LYS A 232 -14.14 37.67 27.47
CA LYS A 232 -14.09 38.14 28.87
C LYS A 232 -12.65 38.12 29.44
N HIS A 233 -12.25 39.27 29.98
CA HIS A 233 -11.37 39.60 31.12
C HIS A 233 -10.54 38.46 31.75
N GLY A 234 -9.27 38.58 32.13
CA GLY A 234 -8.47 39.74 32.54
C GLY A 234 -8.16 39.65 34.04
N THR A 235 -6.94 39.24 34.43
CA THR A 235 -6.27 39.67 35.68
C THR A 235 -4.80 39.21 35.72
N VAL A 236 -3.98 40.11 36.27
CA VAL A 236 -2.51 40.12 36.37
C VAL A 236 -2.05 39.60 37.73
N GLY A 237 -0.86 38.99 37.80
CA GLY A 237 -0.09 38.89 39.06
C GLY A 237 0.82 37.65 39.20
N LEU A 238 2.13 37.84 39.04
CA LEU A 238 3.21 36.98 39.55
C LEU A 238 3.69 37.58 40.91
N PRO A 239 4.18 36.81 41.91
CA PRO A 239 5.58 36.31 41.91
C PRO A 239 5.81 34.92 42.57
N SER A 240 6.93 34.27 42.24
CA SER A 240 7.60 33.18 43.02
C SER A 240 8.45 33.77 44.18
N PRO A 241 9.27 33.05 45.00
CA PRO A 241 9.60 31.60 45.08
C PRO A 241 9.73 31.03 46.54
N LYS A 242 9.83 29.68 46.72
CA LYS A 242 10.70 29.01 47.72
C LYS A 242 11.07 27.57 47.29
N GLN A 243 12.30 27.19 47.60
CA GLN A 243 13.08 25.99 47.21
C GLN A 243 12.66 24.65 47.88
N SER A 244 12.86 23.55 47.12
CA SER A 244 13.52 22.23 47.40
C SER A 244 13.37 21.50 48.75
N PRO A 245 13.40 20.14 48.84
CA PRO A 245 14.24 19.22 48.03
C PRO A 245 13.62 17.88 47.52
N HIS A 246 14.30 17.26 46.55
CA HIS A 246 14.13 15.90 45.96
C HIS A 246 14.33 14.76 47.00
N PRO A 247 13.92 13.46 46.79
CA PRO A 247 14.25 12.64 45.59
C PRO A 247 13.31 11.49 45.10
N SER A 248 13.56 11.06 43.84
CA SER A 248 13.42 9.73 43.17
C SER A 248 12.08 9.09 42.72
N LEU A 249 12.04 8.75 41.42
CA LEU A 249 11.13 7.87 40.62
C LEU A 249 11.34 6.35 40.91
N PRO A 250 10.44 5.40 40.52
CA PRO A 250 10.27 4.88 39.14
C PRO A 250 8.82 4.48 38.72
N SER A 251 8.59 4.24 37.42
CA SER A 251 7.33 3.72 36.84
C SER A 251 7.56 2.60 35.79
N SER A 252 6.75 1.54 35.91
CA SER A 252 6.22 0.54 34.94
C SER A 252 7.12 -0.44 34.17
N PRO A 253 6.69 -1.73 34.04
CA PRO A 253 7.11 -2.62 32.94
C PRO A 253 5.94 -3.22 32.12
N ARG A 254 6.12 -3.36 30.80
CA ARG A 254 5.26 -4.16 29.89
C ARG A 254 6.11 -4.92 28.85
N PHE A 255 6.12 -6.25 28.91
CA PHE A 255 6.72 -7.06 27.85
C PHE A 255 5.86 -8.26 27.43
N ARG A 256 5.90 -8.53 26.12
CA ARG A 256 5.76 -9.84 25.45
C ARG A 256 6.56 -9.73 24.15
N SER A 257 7.25 -10.74 23.60
CA SER A 257 7.13 -12.21 23.67
C SER A 257 8.32 -12.85 22.91
N ASN A 258 8.51 -14.18 22.94
CA ASN A 258 9.16 -15.11 21.94
C ASN A 258 8.92 -16.57 22.41
N SER A 259 8.53 -17.59 21.62
CA SER A 259 9.11 -18.37 20.49
C SER A 259 10.06 -19.53 20.87
N SER A 260 10.00 -20.68 20.16
CA SER A 260 11.09 -21.65 19.84
C SER A 260 10.53 -22.98 19.29
N LEU A 261 11.24 -23.95 18.64
CA LEU A 261 12.36 -24.07 17.66
C LEU A 261 12.82 -25.57 17.55
N SER A 262 13.64 -25.91 16.52
CA SER A 262 14.73 -26.97 16.43
C SER A 262 14.51 -28.23 15.55
N GLN A 263 15.48 -29.04 15.01
CA GLN A 263 16.86 -28.97 14.37
C GLN A 263 17.39 -30.44 14.14
N HIS A 264 18.30 -30.75 13.15
CA HIS A 264 19.59 -31.58 13.21
C HIS A 264 20.19 -32.07 11.82
N LEU A 265 21.55 -32.29 11.71
CA LEU A 265 22.37 -32.85 10.56
C LEU A 265 23.49 -33.87 11.00
N PRO A 266 24.16 -34.70 10.13
CA PRO A 266 25.57 -34.46 9.66
C PRO A 266 25.97 -34.98 8.21
N SER A 267 27.21 -34.66 7.71
CA SER A 267 27.81 -34.72 6.31
C SER A 267 28.79 -35.92 6.00
N PRO A 268 29.59 -36.04 4.87
CA PRO A 268 29.44 -35.80 3.40
C PRO A 268 30.09 -36.89 2.45
N LYS A 269 29.82 -36.92 1.12
CA LYS A 269 30.73 -37.49 0.07
C LYS A 269 30.49 -36.96 -1.37
N ALA A 270 31.61 -36.62 -2.03
CA ALA A 270 31.94 -36.60 -3.47
C ALA A 270 31.28 -35.60 -4.46
N MET A 271 32.15 -34.99 -5.25
CA MET A 271 31.96 -33.91 -6.21
C MET A 271 31.20 -34.33 -7.47
N THR A 272 30.32 -33.46 -7.98
CA THR A 272 30.10 -33.26 -9.41
C THR A 272 29.67 -31.81 -9.65
N SER A 273 30.44 -31.16 -10.52
CA SER A 273 30.31 -29.78 -11.00
C SER A 273 28.97 -29.55 -11.72
N MET A 274 28.17 -28.59 -11.28
CA MET A 274 27.18 -27.89 -12.11
C MET A 274 26.94 -26.48 -11.52
N LEU A 275 27.15 -25.47 -12.37
CA LEU A 275 26.95 -24.04 -12.14
C LEU A 275 25.45 -23.70 -12.01
N PRO A 276 24.97 -22.98 -10.98
CA PRO A 276 23.62 -22.43 -10.99
C PRO A 276 23.63 -20.95 -11.36
N THR A 277 22.86 -20.62 -12.40
CA THR A 277 22.38 -19.27 -12.67
C THR A 277 21.42 -18.87 -11.55
N GLU A 278 21.83 -17.96 -10.67
CA GLU A 278 20.93 -17.29 -9.71
C GLU A 278 19.99 -16.34 -10.48
N GLU A 279 18.75 -16.77 -10.68
CA GLU A 279 17.63 -15.82 -10.74
C GLU A 279 17.36 -15.32 -9.31
N PRO A 280 17.04 -14.02 -9.12
CA PRO A 280 16.70 -13.48 -7.81
C PRO A 280 15.33 -14.03 -7.39
N GLN A 281 15.34 -15.18 -6.71
CA GLN A 281 14.15 -15.72 -6.06
C GLN A 281 13.73 -14.72 -4.97
N GLY A 282 12.53 -14.16 -5.12
CA GLY A 282 11.96 -13.27 -4.11
C GLY A 282 11.92 -13.97 -2.76
N ILE A 283 12.31 -13.24 -1.71
CA ILE A 283 12.30 -13.75 -0.33
C ILE A 283 10.91 -14.26 -0.01
N ASP A 284 10.82 -15.52 0.45
CA ASP A 284 9.57 -16.15 0.84
C ASP A 284 8.81 -15.27 1.85
N PRO A 285 7.50 -15.00 1.63
CA PRO A 285 6.75 -14.12 2.51
C PRO A 285 6.71 -14.60 3.96
N THR A 286 6.84 -15.89 4.22
CA THR A 286 6.89 -16.48 5.57
C THR A 286 8.19 -16.16 6.28
N ILE A 287 9.32 -16.21 5.56
CA ILE A 287 10.63 -15.73 6.04
C ILE A 287 10.55 -14.26 6.44
N VAL A 288 9.89 -13.43 5.63
CA VAL A 288 9.71 -12.01 5.92
C VAL A 288 8.88 -11.79 7.19
N ILE A 289 7.76 -12.50 7.36
CA ILE A 289 6.92 -12.40 8.57
C ILE A 289 7.71 -12.79 9.82
N LYS A 290 8.46 -13.90 9.75
CA LYS A 290 9.27 -14.38 10.87
C LYS A 290 10.36 -13.38 11.25
N ALA A 291 11.10 -12.86 10.27
CA ALA A 291 12.12 -11.85 10.48
C ALA A 291 11.54 -10.55 11.08
N GLN A 292 10.39 -10.09 10.57
CA GLN A 292 9.69 -8.92 11.11
C GLN A 292 9.23 -9.11 12.55
N LYS A 293 8.80 -10.33 12.93
CA LYS A 293 8.42 -10.66 14.30
C LYS A 293 9.61 -10.51 15.25
N HIS A 294 10.75 -11.11 14.89
CA HIS A 294 12.01 -10.98 15.62
C HIS A 294 12.48 -9.52 15.72
N ALA A 295 12.36 -8.74 14.63
CA ALA A 295 12.67 -7.31 14.67
C ALA A 295 11.78 -6.52 15.64
N LYS A 296 10.47 -6.79 15.69
CA LYS A 296 9.54 -6.15 16.66
C LYS A 296 9.91 -6.47 18.10
N TRP A 297 10.30 -7.72 18.37
CA TRP A 297 10.74 -8.13 19.70
C TRP A 297 12.07 -7.50 20.12
N ALA A 298 13.02 -7.36 19.18
CA ALA A 298 14.26 -6.61 19.42
C ALA A 298 14.00 -5.14 19.77
N ILE A 299 13.09 -4.48 19.05
CA ILE A 299 12.69 -3.09 19.34
C ILE A 299 12.11 -2.98 20.75
N SER A 300 11.25 -3.93 21.15
CA SER A 300 10.75 -3.98 22.53
C SER A 300 11.89 -4.17 23.52
N ALA A 301 12.84 -5.08 23.26
CA ALA A 301 13.97 -5.34 24.16
C ALA A 301 14.84 -4.10 24.40
N LEU A 302 15.14 -3.35 23.33
CA LEU A 302 15.87 -2.08 23.40
C LEU A 302 15.14 -1.03 24.25
N ASN A 303 13.80 -0.98 24.19
CA ASN A 303 13.00 -0.02 24.95
C ASN A 303 13.05 -0.25 26.47
N TYR A 304 13.53 -1.41 26.93
CA TYR A 304 13.76 -1.70 28.35
C TYR A 304 15.21 -2.03 28.65
N GLU A 305 16.14 -1.59 27.78
CA GLU A 305 17.59 -1.72 27.96
C GLU A 305 18.08 -3.17 28.11
N ASP A 306 17.30 -4.14 27.64
CA ASP A 306 17.70 -5.55 27.58
C ASP A 306 18.51 -5.83 26.32
N LYS A 307 19.80 -5.48 26.40
CA LYS A 307 20.77 -5.62 25.30
C LYS A 307 20.91 -7.06 24.81
N ASP A 308 20.88 -8.03 25.71
CA ASP A 308 21.20 -9.43 25.40
C ASP A 308 20.01 -10.06 24.65
N THR A 309 18.78 -9.78 25.09
CA THR A 309 17.56 -10.16 24.35
C THR A 309 17.48 -9.46 22.99
N ALA A 310 17.83 -8.17 22.91
CA ALA A 310 17.83 -7.44 21.64
C ALA A 310 18.80 -8.04 20.62
N ILE A 311 20.03 -8.35 21.04
CA ILE A 311 21.05 -8.99 20.18
C ILE A 311 20.56 -10.35 19.70
N ASN A 312 20.02 -11.18 20.59
CA ASN A 312 19.53 -12.51 20.25
C ASN A 312 18.36 -12.45 19.24
N GLN A 313 17.39 -11.55 19.45
CA GLN A 313 16.29 -11.37 18.51
C GLN A 313 16.76 -10.88 17.13
N LEU A 314 17.74 -9.99 17.06
CA LEU A 314 18.32 -9.57 15.78
C LEU A 314 19.07 -10.70 15.07
N GLN A 315 19.76 -11.56 15.82
CA GLN A 315 20.41 -12.76 15.26
C GLN A 315 19.38 -13.75 14.71
N LEU A 316 18.28 -14.00 15.42
CA LEU A 316 17.19 -14.86 14.93
C LEU A 316 16.46 -14.28 13.70
N ALA A 317 16.31 -12.95 13.63
CA ALA A 317 15.81 -12.27 12.45
C ALA A 317 16.76 -12.47 11.26
N LEU A 318 18.07 -12.35 11.48
CA LEU A 318 19.09 -12.56 10.46
C LEU A 318 19.12 -14.01 9.99
N GLU A 319 19.14 -14.98 10.90
CA GLU A 319 19.10 -16.41 10.61
C GLU A 319 17.85 -16.79 9.79
N SER A 320 16.71 -16.17 10.09
CA SER A 320 15.49 -16.37 9.28
C SER A 320 15.66 -15.88 7.84
N LEU A 321 16.43 -14.80 7.63
CA LEU A 321 16.70 -14.20 6.30
C LEU A 321 17.86 -14.88 5.55
N THR A 322 18.83 -15.47 6.27
CA THR A 322 20.04 -16.07 5.68
C THR A 322 20.00 -17.59 5.62
N GLY A 323 19.10 -18.24 6.35
CA GLY A 323 18.95 -19.70 6.38
C GLY A 323 20.14 -20.44 7.00
N THR A 324 20.94 -19.77 7.84
CA THR A 324 22.20 -20.25 8.43
C THR A 324 22.17 -20.32 9.93
#